data_AF-N1UQU1-F1
#
_entry.id   AF-N1UQU1-F1
#
_cell.length_a   1.000
_cell.length_b   1.000
_cell.length_c   1.000
_cell.angle_alpha   90.00
_cell.angle_beta   90.00
_cell.angle_gamma   90.00
#
_symmetry.space_group_name_H-M   'P 1'
#
loop_
_entity.id
_entity.type
_entity.pdbx_description
1 polymer ?
#
loop_
_entity_poly.entity_id
_entity_poly.type
_entity_poly.pdbx_seq_one_letter_code
_entity_poly.pdbx_strand_id
1 'polypeptide(L)'
;MMISIVAPISKDGFFRGACGIDLKAEELQKKFGEVKPFRNQGYMTLISPSGLYTVNGKDPSLIGKKITDPQELDLFLKQSQEGKNFTFNSDEHTHYYFPFHVGKDKRYWVMQVSVPDSIYKNEMFKTILTRALTAILILVSVLICLNFIFQKLITAGLLKAVGFSEEIADGNLIAQSSHDKKDEIGTLLSSMNKMRENLLKVLREIGGSANTLRDTSEKMADSSRNFSDVAQTQASAAEESSAAVEELAASAQNVGKSMEKAVLSMKEIDGNVIRLKEQ
;
A
#
# COMPACT_ATOMS: atom_id res chain seq x y z
N MET A 1 32.22 -65.68 24.12
CA MET A 1 33.61 -65.24 23.88
C MET A 1 34.22 -64.78 25.20
N MET A 2 35.50 -65.04 25.48
CA MET A 2 36.17 -64.57 26.70
C MET A 2 37.28 -63.56 26.39
N ILE A 3 37.41 -62.56 27.24
CA ILE A 3 38.45 -61.54 27.21
C ILE A 3 39.33 -61.75 28.43
N SER A 4 40.59 -62.13 28.22
CA SER A 4 41.54 -62.36 29.30
C SER A 4 42.40 -61.11 29.53
N ILE A 5 42.34 -60.54 30.73
CA ILE A 5 43.26 -59.49 31.17
C ILE A 5 44.44 -60.19 31.83
N VAL A 6 45.61 -60.15 31.20
CA VAL A 6 46.81 -60.87 31.65
C VAL A 6 47.90 -59.89 32.08
N ALA A 7 48.48 -60.11 33.24
CA ALA A 7 49.63 -59.39 33.75
C ALA A 7 50.82 -60.33 33.97
N PRO A 8 52.04 -59.96 33.53
CA PRO A 8 53.23 -60.75 33.81
C PRO A 8 53.63 -60.63 35.27
N ILE A 9 54.04 -61.74 35.89
CA ILE A 9 54.70 -61.78 37.18
C ILE A 9 56.20 -61.81 36.91
N SER A 10 56.89 -60.71 37.22
CA SER A 10 58.34 -60.61 37.14
C SER A 10 58.96 -60.38 38.51
N LYS A 11 60.11 -61.00 38.76
CA LYS A 11 60.93 -60.80 39.95
C LYS A 11 62.38 -60.61 39.52
N ASP A 12 63.01 -59.55 40.01
CA ASP A 12 64.39 -59.17 39.66
C ASP A 12 64.61 -58.99 38.15
N GLY A 13 63.61 -58.47 37.45
CA GLY A 13 63.64 -58.26 36.00
C GLY A 13 63.42 -59.51 35.14
N PHE A 14 63.35 -60.71 35.75
CA PHE A 14 63.09 -61.96 35.04
C PHE A 14 61.61 -62.34 35.10
N PHE A 15 61.06 -62.78 33.97
CA PHE A 15 59.71 -63.33 33.87
C PHE A 15 59.60 -64.65 34.64
N ARG A 16 58.60 -64.77 35.52
CA ARG A 16 58.38 -65.95 36.36
C ARG A 16 57.02 -66.62 36.10
N GLY A 17 56.11 -65.96 35.39
CA GLY A 17 54.79 -66.48 35.07
C GLY A 17 53.82 -65.36 34.70
N ALA A 18 52.56 -65.69 34.51
CA ALA A 18 51.51 -64.72 34.26
C ALA A 18 50.29 -65.02 35.15
N CYS A 19 49.61 -63.97 35.59
CA CYS A 19 48.30 -64.06 36.21
C CYS A 19 47.29 -63.42 35.28
N GLY A 20 46.12 -64.04 35.13
CA GLY A 20 45.06 -63.54 34.27
C GLY A 20 43.70 -63.62 34.94
N ILE A 21 42.81 -62.70 34.55
CA ILE A 21 41.38 -62.75 34.88
C ILE A 21 40.62 -62.83 33.57
N ASP A 22 39.72 -63.81 33.45
CA ASP A 22 38.85 -63.98 32.30
C ASP A 22 37.52 -63.27 32.55
N LEU A 23 37.15 -62.41 31.60
CA LEU A 23 35.86 -61.72 31.56
C LEU A 23 35.05 -62.29 30.41
N LYS A 24 33.83 -62.74 30.70
CA LYS A 24 32.90 -63.18 29.65
C LYS A 24 32.37 -61.97 28.91
N ALA A 25 32.46 -61.98 27.59
CA ALA A 25 31.91 -60.91 26.75
C ALA A 25 30.38 -60.78 26.97
N GLU A 26 29.71 -61.88 27.28
CA GLU A 26 28.27 -61.91 27.59
C GLU A 26 27.94 -61.10 28.86
N GLU A 27 28.81 -61.12 29.88
CA GLU A 27 28.62 -60.33 31.11
C GLU A 27 28.81 -58.83 30.84
N LEU A 28 29.79 -58.48 30.00
CA LEU A 28 29.99 -57.10 29.56
C LEU A 28 28.83 -56.62 28.70
N GLN A 29 28.31 -57.46 27.80
CA GLN A 29 27.12 -57.14 27.00
C GLN A 29 25.91 -56.88 27.88
N LYS A 30 25.66 -57.71 28.89
CA LYS A 30 24.53 -57.52 29.82
C LYS A 30 24.65 -56.20 30.58
N LYS A 31 25.86 -55.81 30.97
CA LYS A 31 26.10 -54.59 31.75
C LYS A 31 26.09 -53.31 30.91
N PHE A 32 26.62 -53.36 29.68
CA PHE A 32 26.87 -52.17 28.86
C PHE A 32 26.06 -52.09 27.58
N GLY A 33 25.56 -53.21 27.06
CA GLY A 33 24.79 -53.25 25.80
C GLY A 33 23.41 -52.59 25.89
N GLU A 34 22.79 -52.59 27.08
CA GLU A 34 21.50 -51.94 27.32
C GLU A 34 21.62 -50.44 27.64
N VAL A 35 22.84 -49.93 27.85
CA VAL A 35 23.06 -48.54 28.21
C VAL A 35 22.69 -47.63 27.04
N LYS A 36 21.82 -46.66 27.31
CA LYS A 36 21.39 -45.62 26.38
C LYS A 36 22.13 -44.31 26.68
N PRO A 37 23.18 -43.96 25.92
CA PRO A 37 24.15 -42.96 26.32
C PRO A 37 23.63 -41.51 26.27
N PHE A 38 22.58 -41.22 25.48
CA PHE A 38 22.11 -39.84 25.31
C PHE A 38 20.58 -39.76 25.32
N ARG A 39 20.01 -39.08 26.32
CA ARG A 39 18.54 -38.87 26.47
C ARG A 39 17.73 -40.16 26.31
N ASN A 40 18.19 -41.27 26.90
CA ASN A 40 17.58 -42.60 26.78
C ASN A 40 17.51 -43.15 25.33
N GLN A 41 18.36 -42.66 24.44
CA GLN A 41 18.48 -43.08 23.06
C GLN A 41 19.95 -43.38 22.70
N GLY A 42 20.15 -44.02 21.55
CA GLY A 42 21.46 -44.47 21.07
C GLY A 42 21.88 -45.83 21.60
N TYR A 43 23.15 -46.16 21.40
CA TYR A 43 23.75 -47.40 21.88
C TYR A 43 25.26 -47.25 22.03
N MET A 44 25.84 -48.14 22.84
CA MET A 44 27.28 -48.23 23.05
C MET A 44 27.84 -49.51 22.44
N THR A 45 29.05 -49.43 21.92
CA THR A 45 29.79 -50.55 21.36
C THR A 45 31.20 -50.51 21.91
N LEU A 46 31.75 -51.66 22.29
CA LEU A 46 33.14 -51.80 22.72
C LEU A 46 33.90 -52.62 21.68
N ILE A 47 35.02 -52.07 21.22
CA ILE A 47 35.81 -52.64 20.14
C ILE A 47 37.23 -52.92 20.67
N SER A 48 37.69 -54.14 20.46
CA SER A 48 39.05 -54.54 20.83
C SER A 48 40.09 -53.88 19.91
N PRO A 49 41.38 -53.88 20.30
CA PRO A 49 42.45 -53.34 19.45
C PRO A 49 42.59 -54.01 18.07
N SER A 50 42.06 -55.22 17.90
CA SER A 50 42.07 -55.96 16.63
C SER A 50 40.82 -55.70 15.77
N GLY A 51 39.93 -54.79 16.20
CA GLY A 51 38.68 -54.50 15.51
C GLY A 51 37.57 -55.53 15.74
N LEU A 52 37.61 -56.30 16.85
CA LEU A 52 36.55 -57.24 17.22
C LEU A 52 35.54 -56.57 18.15
N TYR A 53 34.25 -56.78 17.89
CA TYR A 53 33.21 -56.34 18.81
C TYR A 53 33.21 -57.18 20.08
N THR A 54 33.33 -56.53 21.22
CA THR A 54 33.28 -57.15 22.56
C THR A 54 31.98 -56.83 23.29
N VAL A 55 31.38 -55.69 22.99
CA VAL A 55 30.01 -55.30 23.33
C VAL A 55 29.41 -54.62 22.12
N ASN A 56 28.15 -54.89 21.79
CA ASN A 56 27.42 -54.16 20.76
C ASN A 56 25.97 -53.96 21.20
N GLY A 57 25.62 -52.73 21.54
CA GLY A 57 24.28 -52.36 22.01
C GLY A 57 23.22 -52.19 20.92
N LYS A 58 23.60 -52.27 19.64
CA LYS A 58 22.66 -52.28 18.50
C LYS A 58 22.30 -53.70 18.11
N ASP A 59 23.30 -54.57 17.94
CA ASP A 59 23.13 -55.96 17.56
C ASP A 59 24.09 -56.88 18.33
N PRO A 60 23.60 -57.59 19.37
CA PRO A 60 24.42 -58.53 20.14
C PRO A 60 24.98 -59.70 19.31
N SER A 61 24.42 -60.01 18.13
CA SER A 61 24.90 -61.10 17.27
C SER A 61 26.26 -60.80 16.61
N LEU A 62 26.72 -59.55 16.71
CA LEU A 62 28.02 -59.10 16.20
C LEU A 62 29.16 -59.32 17.20
N ILE A 63 28.89 -59.70 18.45
CA ILE A 63 29.92 -59.96 19.46
C ILE A 63 30.85 -61.08 18.96
N GLY A 64 32.15 -60.83 19.01
CA GLY A 64 33.20 -61.73 18.51
C GLY A 64 33.42 -61.68 17.00
N LYS A 65 32.62 -60.91 16.25
CA LYS A 65 32.86 -60.64 14.83
C LYS A 65 33.74 -59.40 14.67
N LYS A 66 34.47 -59.36 13.56
CA LYS A 66 35.25 -58.19 13.16
C LYS A 66 34.32 -57.16 12.50
N ILE A 67 34.69 -55.88 12.54
CA ILE A 67 34.04 -54.84 11.73
C ILE A 67 33.97 -55.33 10.28
N THR A 68 32.76 -55.37 9.73
CA THR A 68 32.44 -56.08 8.48
C THR A 68 32.78 -55.24 7.24
N ASP A 69 32.63 -53.92 7.33
CA ASP A 69 33.04 -53.01 6.27
C ASP A 69 34.57 -52.86 6.27
N PRO A 70 35.27 -53.27 5.18
CA PRO A 70 36.71 -53.13 5.09
C PRO A 70 37.21 -51.67 5.16
N GLN A 71 36.43 -50.70 4.67
CA GLN A 71 36.82 -49.29 4.71
C GLN A 71 36.68 -48.73 6.12
N GLU A 72 35.58 -49.07 6.82
CA GLU A 72 35.39 -48.70 8.23
C GLU A 72 36.47 -49.34 9.12
N LEU A 73 36.82 -50.60 8.85
CA LEU A 73 37.85 -51.32 9.58
C LEU A 73 39.23 -50.69 9.40
N ASP A 74 39.62 -50.34 8.17
CA ASP A 74 40.92 -49.69 7.91
C ASP A 74 40.99 -48.32 8.58
N LEU A 75 39.93 -47.52 8.46
CA LEU A 75 39.82 -46.21 9.09
C LEU A 75 39.89 -46.33 10.62
N PHE A 76 39.16 -47.29 11.20
CA PHE A 76 39.18 -47.59 12.63
C PHE A 76 40.58 -47.97 13.10
N LEU A 77 41.25 -48.90 12.42
CA LEU A 77 42.59 -49.36 12.80
C LEU A 77 43.61 -48.23 12.70
N LYS A 78 43.50 -47.35 11.69
CA LYS A 78 44.39 -46.20 11.56
C LYS A 78 44.17 -45.17 12.68
N GLN A 79 42.92 -44.76 12.91
CA GLN A 79 42.63 -43.68 13.86
C GLN A 79 42.67 -44.12 15.33
N SER A 80 42.30 -45.37 15.64
CA SER A 80 42.38 -45.89 17.00
C SER A 80 43.82 -45.92 17.55
N GLN A 81 44.82 -46.12 16.69
CA GLN A 81 46.24 -46.14 17.08
C GLN A 81 46.79 -44.74 17.37
N GLU A 82 46.17 -43.68 16.82
CA GLU A 82 46.54 -42.30 17.12
C GLU A 82 46.12 -41.87 18.55
N GLY A 83 45.22 -42.61 19.19
CA GLY A 83 44.74 -42.34 20.54
C GLY A 83 43.85 -41.09 20.65
N LYS A 84 43.46 -40.48 19.52
CA LYS A 84 42.60 -39.30 19.48
C LYS A 84 41.14 -39.71 19.35
N ASN A 85 40.26 -38.93 19.97
CA ASN A 85 38.82 -39.09 19.76
C ASN A 85 38.48 -38.72 18.32
N PHE A 86 37.61 -39.51 17.68
CA PHE A 86 37.16 -39.26 16.32
C PHE A 86 35.67 -39.53 16.17
N THR A 87 35.09 -38.97 15.11
CA THR A 87 33.65 -39.06 14.84
C THR A 87 33.42 -39.52 13.42
N PHE A 88 32.43 -40.39 13.25
CA PHE A 88 31.96 -40.83 11.95
C PHE A 88 30.46 -40.60 11.86
N ASN A 89 30.00 -40.03 10.75
CA ASN A 89 28.58 -39.78 10.54
C ASN A 89 28.02 -40.84 9.58
N SER A 90 26.99 -41.56 10.05
CA SER A 90 26.18 -42.47 9.26
C SER A 90 24.81 -41.84 9.01
N ASP A 91 24.09 -42.26 7.97
CA ASP A 91 22.82 -41.67 7.54
C ASP A 91 21.78 -41.47 8.66
N GLU A 92 21.82 -42.29 9.72
CA GLU A 92 20.90 -42.22 10.85
C GLU A 92 21.55 -41.86 12.19
N HIS A 93 22.87 -42.02 12.32
CA HIS A 93 23.56 -41.92 13.60
C HIS A 93 24.91 -41.22 13.45
N THR A 94 25.20 -40.34 14.39
CA THR A 94 26.54 -39.84 14.63
C THR A 94 27.26 -40.77 15.62
N HIS A 95 28.39 -41.34 15.21
CA HIS A 95 29.23 -42.23 15.99
C HIS A 95 30.43 -41.48 16.57
N TYR A 96 30.64 -41.57 17.88
CA TYR A 96 31.78 -41.00 18.59
C TYR A 96 32.66 -42.12 19.12
N TYR A 97 33.95 -42.11 18.77
CA TYR A 97 34.91 -43.13 19.16
C TYR A 97 35.89 -42.56 20.16
N PHE A 98 36.01 -43.23 21.31
CA PHE A 98 36.86 -42.85 22.43
C PHE A 98 37.90 -43.95 22.68
N PRO A 99 39.13 -43.80 22.16
CA PRO A 99 40.23 -44.71 22.47
C PRO A 99 40.64 -44.63 23.95
N PHE A 100 40.91 -45.77 24.58
CA PHE A 100 41.35 -45.85 25.96
C PHE A 100 42.26 -47.06 26.20
N HIS A 101 43.06 -47.01 27.26
CA HIS A 101 43.93 -48.12 27.68
C HIS A 101 43.30 -48.96 28.79
N VAL A 102 43.59 -50.25 28.77
CA VAL A 102 43.25 -51.17 29.87
C VAL A 102 44.53 -51.46 30.67
N GLY A 103 44.61 -50.95 31.88
CA GLY A 103 45.79 -51.10 32.74
C GLY A 103 47.03 -50.44 32.15
N LYS A 104 48.11 -51.21 31.99
CA LYS A 104 49.40 -50.75 31.40
C LYS A 104 49.58 -51.20 29.94
N ASP A 105 48.56 -51.81 29.32
CA ASP A 105 48.62 -52.20 27.91
C ASP A 105 48.65 -50.93 27.03
N LYS A 106 49.59 -50.89 26.07
CA LYS A 106 49.75 -49.77 25.13
C LYS A 106 48.74 -49.79 24.00
N ARG A 107 48.02 -50.90 23.80
CA ARG A 107 46.99 -51.01 22.77
C ARG A 107 45.74 -50.24 23.18
N TYR A 108 45.13 -49.56 22.21
CA TYR A 108 43.88 -48.84 22.42
C TYR A 108 42.67 -49.76 22.22
N TRP A 109 41.86 -49.84 23.26
CA TRP A 109 40.46 -50.25 23.15
C TRP A 109 39.64 -49.03 22.74
N VAL A 110 38.52 -49.23 22.07
CA VAL A 110 37.68 -48.11 21.63
C VAL A 110 36.26 -48.30 22.11
N MET A 111 35.77 -47.29 22.83
CA MET A 111 34.36 -47.17 23.17
C MET A 111 33.69 -46.31 22.10
N GLN A 112 32.77 -46.90 21.34
CA GLN A 112 31.93 -46.20 20.37
C GLN A 112 30.58 -45.88 21.00
N VAL A 113 30.16 -44.62 20.87
CA VAL A 113 28.88 -44.10 21.32
C VAL A 113 28.12 -43.61 20.09
N SER A 114 26.97 -44.20 19.81
CA SER A 114 26.17 -43.91 18.62
C SER A 114 24.90 -43.18 19.02
N VAL A 115 24.73 -41.94 18.52
CA VAL A 115 23.58 -41.08 18.84
C VAL A 115 22.73 -40.86 17.59
N PRO A 116 21.41 -41.13 17.62
CA PRO A 116 20.53 -40.89 16.48
C PRO A 116 20.41 -39.41 16.13
N ASP A 117 20.47 -39.11 14.83
CA ASP A 117 20.37 -37.73 14.33
C ASP A 117 18.95 -37.12 14.51
N SER A 118 17.94 -37.98 14.70
CA SER A 118 16.55 -37.59 14.97
C SER A 118 16.40 -36.73 16.23
N ILE A 119 17.32 -36.87 17.19
CA ILE A 119 17.34 -36.08 18.44
C ILE A 119 17.55 -34.60 18.13
N TYR A 120 18.40 -34.28 17.16
CA TYR A 120 18.64 -32.91 16.73
C TYR A 120 17.52 -32.41 15.81
N LYS A 121 17.09 -33.23 14.84
CA LYS A 121 16.09 -32.83 13.83
C LYS A 121 14.74 -32.45 14.44
N ASN A 122 14.25 -33.23 15.41
CA ASN A 122 12.90 -33.02 15.97
C ASN A 122 12.79 -31.74 16.82
N GLU A 123 13.83 -31.44 17.60
CA GLU A 123 13.87 -30.23 18.44
C GLU A 123 14.10 -28.97 17.60
N MET A 124 14.96 -29.07 16.57
CA MET A 124 15.20 -27.96 15.65
C MET A 124 13.96 -27.61 14.83
N PHE A 125 13.25 -28.62 14.30
CA PHE A 125 12.07 -28.37 13.47
C PHE A 125 10.96 -27.67 14.25
N LYS A 126 10.68 -28.09 15.50
CA LYS A 126 9.68 -27.43 16.36
C LYS A 126 10.05 -25.99 16.66
N THR A 127 11.33 -25.73 16.96
CA THR A 127 11.81 -24.38 17.27
C THR A 127 11.71 -23.47 16.04
N ILE A 128 12.15 -23.95 14.87
CA ILE A 128 12.08 -23.21 13.60
C ILE A 128 10.62 -22.92 13.24
N LEU A 129 9.74 -23.92 13.30
CA LEU A 129 8.33 -23.77 12.95
C LEU A 129 7.63 -22.76 13.88
N THR A 130 7.86 -22.84 15.19
CA THR A 130 7.27 -21.90 16.15
C THR A 130 7.74 -20.47 15.89
N ARG A 131 9.04 -20.28 15.63
CA ARG A 131 9.60 -18.96 15.29
C ARG A 131 9.04 -18.42 13.98
N ALA A 132 8.92 -19.26 12.96
CA ALA A 132 8.32 -18.90 11.67
C ALA A 132 6.85 -18.46 11.84
N LEU A 133 6.05 -19.22 12.60
CA LEU A 133 4.65 -18.87 12.87
C LEU A 133 4.53 -17.56 13.65
N THR A 134 5.38 -17.33 14.66
CA THR A 134 5.38 -16.05 15.39
C THR A 134 5.78 -14.88 14.48
N ALA A 135 6.74 -15.07 13.57
CA ALA A 135 7.14 -14.03 12.62
C ALA A 135 6.01 -13.69 11.64
N ILE A 136 5.30 -14.71 11.13
CA ILE A 136 4.12 -14.52 10.26
C ILE A 136 3.01 -13.78 11.01
N LEU A 137 2.74 -14.14 12.26
CA LEU A 137 1.71 -13.48 13.07
C LEU A 137 2.02 -11.99 13.30
N ILE A 138 3.29 -11.67 13.59
CA ILE A 138 3.75 -10.28 13.72
C ILE A 138 3.58 -9.54 12.39
N LEU A 139 4.00 -10.14 11.27
CA LEU A 139 3.86 -9.55 9.95
C LEU A 139 2.40 -9.23 9.62
N VAL A 140 1.48 -10.18 9.83
CA VAL A 140 0.04 -9.97 9.62
C VAL A 140 -0.49 -8.86 10.50
N SER A 141 -0.09 -8.83 11.78
CA SER A 141 -0.51 -7.78 12.73
C SER A 141 -0.04 -6.39 12.29
N VAL A 142 1.19 -6.28 11.78
CA VAL A 142 1.74 -5.03 11.24
C VAL A 142 0.97 -4.58 10.00
N LEU A 143 0.66 -5.50 9.08
CA LEU A 143 -0.11 -5.18 7.87
C LEU A 143 -1.53 -4.69 8.20
N ILE A 144 -2.21 -5.31 9.16
CA ILE A 144 -3.53 -4.86 9.63
C ILE A 144 -3.44 -3.48 10.26
N CYS A 145 -2.43 -3.25 11.11
CA CYS A 145 -2.20 -1.96 11.75
C CYS A 145 -1.93 -0.85 10.72
N LEU A 146 -1.07 -1.11 9.73
CA LEU A 146 -0.80 -0.17 8.64
C LEU A 146 -2.06 0.12 7.85
N ASN A 147 -2.86 -0.89 7.49
CA ASN A 147 -4.12 -0.69 6.77
C ASN A 147 -5.07 0.27 7.53
N PHE A 148 -5.23 0.06 8.84
CA PHE A 148 -6.04 0.92 9.68
C PHE A 148 -5.51 2.36 9.74
N ILE A 149 -4.19 2.53 9.83
CA ILE A 149 -3.54 3.84 9.80
C ILE A 149 -3.78 4.55 8.46
N PHE A 150 -3.59 3.86 7.33
CA PHE A 150 -3.79 4.41 5.99
C PHE A 150 -5.25 4.84 5.78
N GLN A 151 -6.23 4.01 6.17
CA GLN A 151 -7.65 4.36 6.08
C GLN A 151 -7.98 5.62 6.88
N LYS A 152 -7.49 5.71 8.12
CA LYS A 152 -7.81 6.83 9.02
C LYS A 152 -7.09 8.12 8.65
N LEU A 153 -5.85 8.03 8.16
CA LEU A 153 -5.04 9.21 7.85
C LEU A 153 -5.30 9.76 6.45
N ILE A 154 -5.37 8.88 5.44
CA ILE A 154 -5.40 9.30 4.04
C ILE A 154 -6.82 9.20 3.49
N THR A 155 -7.42 8.01 3.54
CA THR A 155 -8.71 7.76 2.88
C THR A 155 -9.83 8.63 3.46
N ALA A 156 -9.91 8.76 4.79
CA ALA A 156 -10.91 9.60 5.43
C ALA A 156 -10.77 11.10 5.03
N GLY A 157 -9.53 11.59 4.95
CA GLY A 157 -9.25 12.96 4.54
C GLY A 157 -9.60 13.23 3.07
N LEU A 158 -9.25 12.30 2.18
CA LEU A 158 -9.63 12.37 0.76
C LEU A 158 -11.14 12.31 0.55
N LEU A 159 -11.86 11.43 1.24
CA LEU A 159 -13.31 11.35 1.16
C LEU A 159 -13.97 12.67 1.61
N LYS A 160 -13.42 13.33 2.62
CA LYS A 160 -13.88 14.66 3.04
C LYS A 160 -13.66 15.72 1.97
N ALA A 161 -12.54 15.65 1.25
CA ALA A 161 -12.28 16.54 0.11
C ALA A 161 -13.23 16.25 -1.07
N VAL A 162 -13.49 14.98 -1.37
CA VAL A 162 -14.46 14.58 -2.41
C VAL A 162 -15.85 15.12 -2.06
N GLY A 163 -16.37 14.85 -0.86
CA GLY A 163 -17.68 15.35 -0.45
C GLY A 163 -17.75 16.89 -0.44
N PHE A 164 -16.68 17.58 -0.05
CA PHE A 164 -16.64 19.04 -0.14
C PHE A 164 -16.65 19.54 -1.59
N SER A 165 -16.02 18.82 -2.51
CA SER A 165 -16.09 19.12 -3.94
C SER A 165 -17.49 18.93 -4.50
N GLU A 166 -18.20 17.89 -4.06
CA GLU A 166 -19.59 17.61 -4.45
C GLU A 166 -20.51 18.73 -3.97
N GLU A 167 -20.39 19.19 -2.71
CA GLU A 167 -21.15 20.34 -2.19
C GLU A 167 -20.94 21.61 -3.04
N ILE A 168 -19.70 21.89 -3.45
CA ILE A 168 -19.40 23.03 -4.34
C ILE A 168 -20.05 22.82 -5.72
N ALA A 169 -19.97 21.61 -6.27
CA ALA A 169 -20.53 21.27 -7.57
C ALA A 169 -22.06 21.37 -7.59
N ASP A 170 -22.71 21.03 -6.48
CA ASP A 170 -24.16 21.16 -6.29
C ASP A 170 -24.60 22.61 -5.98
N GLY A 171 -23.65 23.55 -5.94
CA GLY A 171 -23.90 24.98 -5.76
C GLY A 171 -23.98 25.43 -4.29
N ASN A 172 -23.68 24.55 -3.33
CA ASN A 172 -23.61 24.91 -1.92
C ASN A 172 -22.28 25.61 -1.59
N LEU A 173 -22.22 26.91 -1.87
CA LEU A 173 -21.04 27.75 -1.60
C LEU A 173 -20.98 28.30 -0.17
N ILE A 174 -21.88 27.90 0.74
CA ILE A 174 -21.81 28.24 2.17
C ILE A 174 -21.16 27.12 3.00
N ALA A 175 -21.05 25.91 2.43
CA ALA A 175 -20.29 24.82 3.05
C ALA A 175 -18.83 25.23 3.26
N GLN A 176 -18.25 24.78 4.38
CA GLN A 176 -16.84 24.93 4.69
C GLN A 176 -16.27 23.59 5.14
N SER A 177 -15.07 23.28 4.68
CA SER A 177 -14.36 22.09 5.11
C SER A 177 -13.05 22.47 5.77
N SER A 178 -12.84 22.00 7.01
CA SER A 178 -11.60 22.18 7.76
C SER A 178 -10.91 20.84 7.99
N HIS A 179 -9.59 20.89 8.17
CA HIS A 179 -8.77 19.74 8.54
C HIS A 179 -7.77 20.18 9.59
N ASP A 180 -7.82 19.54 10.76
CA ASP A 180 -7.03 19.96 11.92
C ASP A 180 -5.53 19.66 11.74
N LYS A 181 -5.18 18.83 10.76
CA LYS A 181 -3.79 18.46 10.49
C LYS A 181 -3.18 19.34 9.41
N LYS A 182 -1.91 19.71 9.63
CA LYS A 182 -1.08 20.45 8.68
C LYS A 182 -0.38 19.50 7.71
N ASP A 183 -1.17 18.75 6.95
CA ASP A 183 -0.71 17.82 5.92
C ASP A 183 -1.17 18.27 4.51
N GLU A 184 -0.85 17.46 3.50
CA GLU A 184 -1.22 17.70 2.10
C GLU A 184 -2.75 17.77 1.92
N ILE A 185 -3.51 17.02 2.72
CA ILE A 185 -4.98 17.05 2.70
C ILE A 185 -5.50 18.38 3.26
N GLY A 186 -4.90 18.90 4.33
CA GLY A 186 -5.22 20.22 4.85
C GLY A 186 -4.94 21.33 3.82
N THR A 187 -3.82 21.22 3.10
CA THR A 187 -3.46 22.15 2.03
C THR A 187 -4.45 22.08 0.85
N LEU A 188 -4.89 20.87 0.47
CA LEU A 188 -5.92 20.66 -0.55
C LEU A 188 -7.24 21.33 -0.14
N LEU A 189 -7.74 21.04 1.06
CA LEU A 189 -8.99 21.61 1.57
C LEU A 189 -8.94 23.14 1.69
N SER A 190 -7.80 23.69 2.13
CA SER A 190 -7.57 25.15 2.14
C SER A 190 -7.66 25.75 0.74
N SER A 191 -7.09 25.08 -0.27
CA SER A 191 -7.13 25.53 -1.66
C SER A 191 -8.56 25.46 -2.22
N MET A 192 -9.32 24.41 -1.86
CA MET A 192 -10.73 24.29 -2.23
C MET A 192 -11.61 25.37 -1.56
N ASN A 193 -11.34 25.73 -0.31
CA ASN A 193 -12.04 26.84 0.34
C ASN A 193 -11.82 28.16 -0.40
N LYS A 194 -10.57 28.43 -0.82
CA LYS A 194 -10.25 29.62 -1.62
C LYS A 194 -10.95 29.62 -2.98
N MET A 195 -11.05 28.46 -3.64
CA MET A 195 -11.82 28.29 -4.87
C MET A 195 -13.31 28.60 -4.64
N ARG A 196 -13.92 28.03 -3.60
CA ARG A 196 -15.32 28.31 -3.21
C ARG A 196 -15.55 29.80 -2.95
N GLU A 197 -14.64 30.47 -2.23
CA GLU A 197 -14.73 31.92 -1.97
C GLU A 197 -14.72 32.75 -3.25
N ASN A 198 -13.86 32.39 -4.20
CA ASN A 198 -13.81 33.06 -5.50
C ASN A 198 -15.09 32.83 -6.29
N LEU A 199 -15.65 31.62 -6.30
CA LEU A 199 -16.93 31.33 -6.94
C LEU A 199 -18.07 32.15 -6.32
N LEU A 200 -18.12 32.24 -4.98
CA LEU A 200 -19.12 33.03 -4.27
C LEU A 200 -19.00 34.52 -4.61
N LYS A 201 -17.77 35.03 -4.74
CA LYS A 201 -17.51 36.41 -5.14
C LYS A 201 -18.04 36.69 -6.55
N VAL A 202 -17.75 35.82 -7.50
CA VAL A 202 -18.23 35.95 -8.90
C VAL A 202 -19.77 35.95 -8.94
N LEU A 203 -20.44 35.05 -8.20
CA LEU A 203 -21.90 35.04 -8.15
C LEU A 203 -22.49 36.30 -7.53
N ARG A 204 -21.85 36.89 -6.51
CA ARG A 204 -22.28 38.18 -5.94
C ARG A 204 -22.15 39.32 -6.96
N GLU A 205 -21.07 39.34 -7.72
CA GLU A 205 -20.87 40.34 -8.79
C GLU A 205 -21.92 40.20 -9.91
N ILE A 206 -22.24 38.96 -10.30
CA ILE A 206 -23.32 38.67 -11.26
C ILE A 206 -24.67 39.13 -10.71
N GLY A 207 -24.98 38.82 -9.44
CA GLY A 207 -26.23 39.26 -8.80
C GLY A 207 -26.36 40.79 -8.72
N GLY A 208 -25.26 41.48 -8.41
CA GLY A 208 -25.21 42.95 -8.43
C GLY A 208 -25.42 43.53 -9.84
N SER A 209 -24.81 42.92 -10.85
CA SER A 209 -25.01 43.30 -12.26
C SER A 209 -26.45 43.07 -12.72
N ALA A 210 -27.06 41.96 -12.32
CA ALA A 210 -28.46 41.65 -12.63
C ALA A 210 -29.44 42.65 -12.00
N ASN A 211 -29.20 43.08 -10.76
CA ASN A 211 -29.99 44.13 -10.12
C ASN A 211 -29.85 45.46 -10.85
N THR A 212 -28.62 45.86 -11.18
CA THR A 212 -28.37 47.08 -11.97
C THR A 212 -29.07 47.03 -13.33
N LEU A 213 -29.04 45.87 -14.00
CA LEU A 213 -29.71 45.66 -15.28
C LEU A 213 -31.23 45.80 -15.12
N ARG A 214 -31.82 45.17 -14.09
CA ARG A 214 -33.25 45.28 -13.79
C ARG A 214 -33.67 46.74 -13.58
N ASP A 215 -32.94 47.48 -12.75
CA ASP A 215 -33.24 48.89 -12.47
C ASP A 215 -33.07 49.77 -13.73
N THR A 216 -32.12 49.44 -14.60
CA THR A 216 -31.93 50.12 -15.90
C THR A 216 -33.07 49.81 -16.87
N SER A 217 -33.51 48.55 -16.94
CA SER A 217 -34.66 48.14 -17.75
C SER A 217 -35.96 48.82 -17.31
N GLU A 218 -36.15 49.02 -16.00
CA GLU A 218 -37.31 49.75 -15.46
C GLU A 218 -37.28 51.22 -15.89
N LYS A 219 -36.15 51.91 -15.73
CA LYS A 219 -35.96 53.29 -16.23
C LYS A 219 -36.15 53.41 -17.74
N MET A 220 -35.72 52.39 -18.49
CA MET A 220 -35.89 52.35 -19.94
C MET A 220 -37.36 52.21 -20.32
N ALA A 221 -38.12 51.36 -19.61
CA ALA A 221 -39.56 51.23 -19.82
C ALA A 221 -40.30 52.55 -19.56
N ASP A 222 -39.94 53.27 -18.51
CA ASP A 222 -40.51 54.60 -18.22
C ASP A 222 -40.13 55.63 -19.29
N SER A 223 -38.88 55.60 -19.76
CA SER A 223 -38.43 56.47 -20.85
C SER A 223 -39.16 56.18 -22.17
N SER A 224 -39.42 54.91 -22.47
CA SER A 224 -40.21 54.50 -23.64
C SER A 224 -41.67 54.95 -23.54
N ARG A 225 -42.28 54.92 -22.35
CA ARG A 225 -43.64 55.47 -22.15
C ARG A 225 -43.68 56.97 -22.42
N ASN A 226 -42.77 57.72 -21.80
CA ASN A 226 -42.66 59.17 -22.02
C ASN A 226 -42.41 59.50 -23.50
N PHE A 227 -41.55 58.73 -24.18
CA PHE A 227 -41.31 58.92 -25.61
C PHE A 227 -42.56 58.65 -26.44
N SER A 228 -43.34 57.62 -26.12
CA SER A 228 -44.62 57.34 -26.78
C SER A 228 -45.61 58.50 -26.61
N ASP A 229 -45.70 59.08 -25.42
CA ASP A 229 -46.58 60.23 -25.14
C ASP A 229 -46.15 61.48 -25.91
N VAL A 230 -44.85 61.75 -25.98
CA VAL A 230 -44.28 62.84 -26.78
C VAL A 230 -44.52 62.60 -28.27
N ALA A 231 -44.32 61.38 -28.77
CA ALA A 231 -44.57 61.03 -30.16
C ALA A 231 -46.05 61.21 -30.53
N GLN A 232 -46.97 60.84 -29.64
CA GLN A 232 -48.41 61.06 -29.83
C GLN A 232 -48.74 62.56 -29.88
N THR A 233 -48.17 63.35 -28.99
CA THR A 233 -48.35 64.82 -28.97
C THR A 233 -47.81 65.46 -30.25
N GLN A 234 -46.65 65.00 -30.72
CA GLN A 234 -46.03 65.46 -31.97
C GLN A 234 -46.86 65.09 -33.20
N ALA A 235 -47.47 63.90 -33.23
CA ALA A 235 -48.36 63.48 -34.30
C ALA A 235 -49.60 64.40 -34.36
N SER A 236 -50.23 64.68 -33.22
CA SER A 236 -51.37 65.61 -33.16
C SER A 236 -50.99 67.04 -33.60
N ALA A 237 -49.82 67.54 -33.18
CA ALA A 237 -49.33 68.85 -33.63
C ALA A 237 -49.06 68.88 -35.15
N ALA A 238 -48.58 67.79 -35.74
CA ALA A 238 -48.38 67.68 -37.18
C ALA A 238 -49.72 67.64 -37.95
N GLU A 239 -50.74 66.97 -37.41
CA GLU A 239 -52.11 66.99 -37.96
C GLU A 239 -52.69 68.42 -37.94
N GLU A 240 -52.58 69.12 -36.81
CA GLU A 240 -53.03 70.51 -36.68
C GLU A 240 -52.29 71.44 -37.65
N SER A 241 -50.97 71.28 -37.77
CA SER A 241 -50.18 72.05 -38.73
C SER A 241 -50.58 71.76 -40.18
N SER A 242 -50.96 70.52 -40.49
CA SER A 242 -51.42 70.15 -41.84
C SER A 242 -52.77 70.78 -42.15
N ALA A 243 -53.70 70.77 -41.19
CA ALA A 243 -54.99 71.45 -41.31
C ALA A 243 -54.82 72.97 -41.50
N ALA A 244 -53.92 73.60 -40.75
CA ALA A 244 -53.61 75.02 -40.91
C ALA A 244 -53.03 75.33 -42.31
N VAL A 245 -52.19 74.44 -42.86
CA VAL A 245 -51.68 74.56 -44.24
C VAL A 245 -52.81 74.43 -45.27
N GLU A 246 -53.75 73.50 -45.08
CA GLU A 246 -54.93 73.37 -45.95
C GLU A 246 -55.82 74.62 -45.91
N GLU A 247 -56.07 75.16 -44.72
CA GLU A 247 -56.86 76.38 -44.54
C GLU A 247 -56.15 77.59 -45.18
N LEU A 248 -54.83 77.72 -45.01
CA LEU A 248 -54.01 78.73 -45.68
C LEU A 248 -54.07 78.60 -47.20
N ALA A 249 -53.99 77.37 -47.74
CA ALA A 249 -54.09 77.13 -49.18
C ALA A 249 -55.47 77.53 -49.72
N ALA A 250 -56.55 77.19 -49.00
CA ALA A 250 -57.92 77.60 -49.35
C ALA A 250 -58.08 79.13 -49.30
N SER A 251 -57.53 79.78 -48.27
CA SER A 251 -57.52 81.24 -48.14
C SER A 251 -56.75 81.90 -49.28
N ALA A 252 -55.56 81.40 -49.61
CA ALA A 252 -54.76 81.88 -50.75
C ALA A 252 -55.52 81.73 -52.07
N GLN A 253 -56.23 80.61 -52.27
CA GLN A 253 -57.10 80.41 -53.44
C GLN A 253 -58.25 81.42 -53.48
N ASN A 254 -58.88 81.73 -52.35
CA ASN A 254 -59.93 82.74 -52.26
C ASN A 254 -59.41 84.16 -52.55
N VAL A 255 -58.21 84.49 -52.07
CA VAL A 255 -57.52 85.75 -52.41
C VAL A 255 -57.25 85.81 -53.91
N GLY A 256 -56.74 84.72 -54.51
CA GLY A 256 -56.52 84.62 -55.96
C GLY A 256 -57.79 84.86 -56.78
N LYS A 257 -58.91 84.19 -56.43
CA LYS A 257 -60.22 84.42 -57.08
C LYS A 257 -60.70 85.86 -56.94
N SER A 258 -60.51 86.46 -55.76
CA SER A 258 -60.90 87.86 -55.51
C SER A 258 -60.06 88.83 -56.35
N MET A 259 -58.77 88.55 -56.50
CA MET A 259 -57.86 89.31 -57.33
C MET A 259 -58.23 89.20 -58.81
N GLU A 260 -58.57 88.01 -59.29
CA GLU A 260 -59.06 87.79 -60.66
C GLU A 260 -60.35 88.59 -60.92
N LYS A 261 -61.31 88.56 -59.99
CA LYS A 261 -62.53 89.35 -60.07
C LYS A 261 -62.24 90.85 -60.10
N ALA A 262 -61.30 91.33 -59.28
CA ALA A 262 -60.89 92.74 -59.28
C ALA A 262 -60.25 93.15 -60.62
N VAL A 263 -59.42 92.30 -61.22
CA VAL A 263 -58.83 92.54 -62.55
C VAL A 263 -59.91 92.58 -63.63
N LEU A 264 -60.89 91.68 -63.60
CA LEU A 264 -62.03 91.71 -64.52
C LEU A 264 -62.83 92.99 -64.39
N SER A 265 -63.16 93.41 -63.16
CA SER A 265 -63.82 94.69 -62.92
C SER A 265 -62.98 95.88 -63.37
N MET A 266 -61.65 95.87 -63.19
CA MET A 266 -60.77 96.91 -63.73
C MET A 266 -60.81 96.95 -65.26
N LYS A 267 -60.78 95.80 -65.94
CA LYS A 267 -60.93 95.74 -67.41
C LYS A 267 -62.28 96.26 -67.86
N GLU A 268 -63.35 95.96 -67.12
CA GLU A 268 -64.69 96.47 -67.42
C GLU A 268 -64.77 98.00 -67.24
N ILE A 269 -64.16 98.54 -66.18
CA ILE A 269 -64.00 99.98 -65.97
C ILE A 269 -63.20 100.61 -67.10
N ASP A 270 -62.04 100.04 -67.46
CA ASP A 270 -61.20 100.53 -68.56
C ASP A 270 -61.96 100.54 -69.90
N GLY A 271 -62.67 99.45 -70.22
CA GLY A 271 -63.55 99.38 -71.39
C GLY A 271 -64.67 100.42 -71.37
N ASN A 272 -65.27 100.69 -70.21
CA ASN A 272 -66.27 101.75 -70.05
C ASN A 272 -65.66 103.15 -70.21
N VAL A 273 -64.45 103.38 -69.72
CA VAL A 273 -63.71 104.65 -69.90
C VAL A 273 -63.38 104.89 -71.37
N ILE A 274 -62.98 103.85 -72.12
CA ILE A 274 -62.74 103.95 -73.57
C ILE A 274 -64.05 104.29 -74.30
N ARG A 275 -65.16 103.61 -73.99
CA ARG A 275 -66.48 103.90 -74.57
C ARG A 275 -66.98 105.32 -74.29
N LEU A 276 -66.69 105.87 -73.11
CA LEU A 276 -67.03 107.25 -72.74
C LEU A 276 -66.17 108.30 -73.47
N LYS A 277 -65.00 107.90 -74.01
CA LYS A 277 -64.11 108.77 -74.80
C LYS A 277 -64.46 108.81 -76.29
N GLU A 278 -65.26 107.85 -76.77
CA GLU A 278 -65.73 107.75 -78.17
C GLU A 278 -67.13 108.35 -78.41
N GLN A 279 -67.75 108.93 -77.36
CA GLN A 279 -68.96 109.75 -77.42
C GLN A 279 -68.62 111.24 -77.36
#